data_AF-A0A538GAH0-F1
#
_entry.id   AF-A0A538GAH0-F1
#
_cell.length_a   1.000
_cell.length_b   1.000
_cell.length_c   1.000
_cell.angle_alpha   90.00
_cell.angle_beta   90.00
_cell.angle_gamma   90.00
#
_symmetry.space_group_name_H-M   'P 1'
#
loop_
_entity.id
_entity.type
_entity.pdbx_description
1 polymer ?
#
loop_
_entity_poly.entity_id
_entity_poly.type
_entity_poly.pdbx_seq_one_letter_code
_entity_poly.pdbx_strand_id
1 'polypeptide(L)'
;MLFDPASHEPLVDTSWSESRARAAIAAIVADAESAFDEQSLWPAHPLDDEVTSVEALTLYIGASGVVWGLDELERRGAAELRRSWAPTAVALHGRYVAGSLGDPTPSLFGGESGILLVAHRLAPEAWQEDRLLACVRANVANPFWELMWGSPGTMLAAQVMHERTGAERWAEAWRESADRLWQEWRDELWVQNLYGKFVQVLGPAHGFVGNVYALARGQLLDNQRRGELERRAVAVAARHAQRADGLAQWPPSLEPGRIRTQWCHGAPG
;
A
#
# COMPACT_ATOMS: atom_id res chain seq x y z
N MET A 1 -13.49 -25.76 2.69
CA MET A 1 -13.93 -24.56 3.45
C MET A 1 -13.21 -23.36 2.85
N LEU A 2 -13.92 -22.34 2.37
CA LEU A 2 -13.31 -21.17 1.67
C LEU A 2 -13.05 -19.98 2.60
N PHE A 3 -13.60 -19.99 3.81
CA PHE A 3 -13.33 -19.01 4.85
C PHE A 3 -13.69 -19.63 6.20
N ASP A 4 -13.14 -19.09 7.29
CA ASP A 4 -13.51 -19.45 8.65
C ASP A 4 -14.62 -18.50 9.15
N PRO A 5 -15.86 -18.98 9.36
CA PRO A 5 -16.94 -18.12 9.88
C PRO A 5 -16.61 -17.50 11.24
N ALA A 6 -15.84 -18.16 12.10
CA ALA A 6 -15.48 -17.63 13.42
C ALA A 6 -14.51 -16.44 13.35
N SER A 7 -13.85 -16.24 12.21
CA SER A 7 -12.98 -15.09 11.94
C SER A 7 -13.74 -13.87 11.38
N HIS A 8 -15.07 -13.93 11.27
CA HIS A 8 -15.88 -12.88 10.66
C HIS A 8 -17.10 -12.56 11.52
N GLU A 9 -17.54 -11.31 11.46
CA GLU A 9 -18.81 -10.91 12.07
C GLU A 9 -19.99 -11.27 11.16
N PRO A 10 -21.08 -11.84 11.70
CA PRO A 10 -22.27 -12.14 10.91
C PRO A 10 -22.93 -10.84 10.44
N LEU A 11 -23.56 -10.88 9.27
CA LEU A 11 -24.40 -9.78 8.80
C LEU A 11 -25.56 -9.56 9.78
N VAL A 12 -25.88 -8.30 10.02
CA VAL A 12 -27.04 -7.89 10.82
C VAL A 12 -28.24 -7.65 9.92
N ASP A 13 -29.45 -7.79 10.46
CA ASP A 13 -30.72 -7.54 9.73
C ASP A 13 -30.97 -6.06 9.41
N THR A 14 -30.03 -5.17 9.77
CA THR A 14 -30.16 -3.74 9.54
C THR A 14 -29.87 -3.42 8.07
N SER A 15 -30.88 -2.90 7.37
CA SER A 15 -30.73 -2.48 5.96
C SER A 15 -29.66 -1.39 5.80
N TRP A 16 -29.00 -1.29 4.65
CA TRP A 16 -28.06 -0.21 4.39
C TRP A 16 -28.73 1.18 4.47
N SER A 17 -27.98 2.20 4.91
CA SER A 17 -28.45 3.59 4.99
C SER A 17 -27.29 4.54 4.75
N GLU A 18 -27.39 5.34 3.69
CA GLU A 18 -26.38 6.35 3.34
C GLU A 18 -26.19 7.38 4.47
N SER A 19 -27.28 7.87 5.06
CA SER A 19 -27.23 8.89 6.11
C SER A 19 -26.49 8.38 7.35
N ARG A 20 -26.69 7.12 7.74
CA ARG A 20 -25.93 6.51 8.84
C ARG A 20 -24.45 6.34 8.50
N ALA A 21 -24.13 5.90 7.28
CA ALA A 21 -22.74 5.79 6.83
C ALA A 21 -22.04 7.15 6.85
N ARG A 22 -22.70 8.21 6.35
CA ARG A 22 -22.18 9.59 6.39
C ARG A 22 -22.01 10.10 7.82
N ALA A 23 -22.99 9.86 8.70
CA ALA A 23 -22.89 10.24 10.11
C ALA A 23 -21.72 9.52 10.81
N ALA A 24 -21.50 8.23 10.51
CA ALA A 24 -20.36 7.48 11.05
C ALA A 24 -19.02 8.03 10.56
N ILE A 25 -18.89 8.34 9.25
CA ILE A 25 -17.70 8.98 8.69
C ILE A 25 -17.44 10.32 9.38
N ALA A 26 -18.45 11.17 9.51
CA ALA A 26 -18.32 12.47 10.17
C ALA A 26 -17.88 12.33 11.64
N ALA A 27 -18.40 11.33 12.37
CA ALA A 27 -18.00 11.05 13.74
C ALA A 27 -16.53 10.60 13.82
N ILE A 28 -16.09 9.70 12.94
CA ILE A 28 -14.70 9.23 12.88
C ILE A 28 -13.74 10.39 12.56
N VAL A 29 -14.09 11.25 11.61
CA VAL A 29 -13.28 12.43 11.26
C VAL A 29 -13.20 13.39 12.44
N ALA A 30 -14.34 13.72 13.06
CA ALA A 30 -14.36 14.63 14.21
C ALA A 30 -13.52 14.10 15.39
N ASP A 31 -13.58 12.79 15.65
CA ASP A 31 -12.78 12.12 16.68
C ASP A 31 -11.28 12.16 16.34
N ALA A 32 -10.90 11.75 15.12
CA ALA A 32 -9.53 11.78 14.64
C ALA A 32 -8.91 13.19 14.75
N GLU A 33 -9.63 14.23 14.30
CA GLU A 33 -9.14 15.60 14.40
C GLU A 33 -9.05 16.12 15.85
N SER A 34 -9.86 15.56 16.77
CA SER A 34 -9.89 15.93 18.19
C SER A 34 -8.78 15.23 18.99
N ALA A 35 -8.43 14.01 18.60
CA ALA A 35 -7.35 13.23 19.20
C ALA A 35 -5.95 13.67 18.75
N PHE A 36 -5.84 14.53 17.73
CA PHE A 36 -4.57 15.00 17.21
C PHE A 36 -3.85 15.93 18.20
N ASP A 37 -2.58 15.61 18.47
CA ASP A 37 -1.61 16.48 19.13
C ASP A 37 -0.43 16.79 18.19
N GLU A 38 0.06 18.04 18.19
CA GLU A 38 1.14 18.44 17.28
C GLU A 38 2.47 17.72 17.57
N GLN A 39 2.73 17.34 18.81
CA GLN A 39 3.97 16.69 19.22
C GLN A 39 3.86 15.16 19.09
N SER A 40 2.84 14.56 19.70
CA SER A 40 2.65 13.10 19.73
C SER A 40 1.83 12.54 18.58
N LEU A 41 1.23 13.38 17.73
CA LEU A 41 0.38 12.98 16.60
C LEU A 41 -0.86 12.22 17.11
N TRP A 42 -1.16 11.06 16.53
CA TRP A 42 -2.24 10.17 16.98
C TRP A 42 -1.67 9.04 17.83
N PRO A 43 -2.36 8.66 18.93
CA PRO A 43 -1.96 7.52 19.73
C PRO A 43 -2.15 6.22 18.94
N ALA A 44 -1.25 5.26 19.17
CA ALA A 44 -1.49 3.88 18.74
C ALA A 44 -2.72 3.31 19.48
N HIS A 45 -3.44 2.39 18.83
CA HIS A 45 -4.59 1.78 19.47
C HIS A 45 -4.11 0.85 20.60
N PRO A 46 -4.79 0.76 21.77
CA PRO A 46 -4.34 -0.10 22.88
C PRO A 46 -4.30 -1.61 22.57
N LEU A 47 -4.89 -2.03 21.46
CA LEU A 47 -4.86 -3.41 20.98
C LEU A 47 -3.83 -3.64 19.86
N ASP A 48 -3.17 -2.58 19.39
CA ASP A 48 -2.06 -2.74 18.44
C ASP A 48 -0.82 -3.24 19.19
N ASP A 49 0.02 -3.98 18.47
CA ASP A 49 1.37 -4.31 18.95
C ASP A 49 2.20 -3.02 19.15
N GLU A 50 3.34 -3.14 19.83
CA GLU A 50 4.21 -1.99 20.08
C GLU A 50 4.70 -1.37 18.76
N VAL A 51 4.13 -0.20 18.42
CA VAL A 51 4.51 0.58 17.23
C VAL A 51 5.72 1.45 17.57
N THR A 52 6.79 1.33 16.81
CA THR A 52 7.96 2.19 16.99
C THR A 52 7.66 3.63 16.60
N SER A 53 8.45 4.58 17.12
CA SER A 53 8.27 6.00 16.83
C SER A 53 8.38 6.36 15.34
N VAL A 54 9.14 5.58 14.55
CA VAL A 54 9.24 5.75 13.09
C VAL A 54 8.08 5.12 12.34
N GLU A 55 7.62 3.94 12.75
CA GLU A 55 6.45 3.29 12.15
C GLU A 55 5.17 4.12 12.32
N ALA A 56 5.03 4.78 13.48
CA ALA A 56 3.95 5.73 13.77
C ALA A 56 3.89 6.94 12.81
N LEU A 57 4.89 7.12 11.94
CA LEU A 57 4.91 8.19 10.93
C LEU A 57 4.54 7.69 9.54
N THR A 58 4.54 6.38 9.30
CA THR A 58 4.41 5.76 7.97
C THR A 58 2.99 5.81 7.40
N LEU A 59 2.84 5.43 6.12
CA LEU A 59 1.55 5.38 5.45
C LEU A 59 0.66 4.23 5.96
N TYR A 60 1.25 3.09 6.32
CA TYR A 60 0.48 1.88 6.64
C TYR A 60 -0.22 1.94 8.00
N ILE A 61 0.51 2.33 9.05
CA ILE A 61 0.02 2.32 10.44
C ILE A 61 0.19 3.68 11.14
N GLY A 62 0.69 4.69 10.43
CA GLY A 62 1.13 5.94 11.02
C GLY A 62 0.34 7.18 10.58
N ALA A 63 0.84 8.32 11.06
CA ALA A 63 0.24 9.63 10.84
C ALA A 63 0.11 10.02 9.36
N SER A 64 1.00 9.56 8.48
CA SER A 64 0.83 9.80 7.04
C SER A 64 -0.43 9.12 6.49
N GLY A 65 -0.77 7.93 6.98
CA GLY A 65 -2.01 7.23 6.65
C GLY A 65 -3.25 7.99 7.11
N VAL A 66 -3.23 8.48 8.35
CA VAL A 66 -4.33 9.28 8.91
C VAL A 66 -4.53 10.57 8.11
N VAL A 67 -3.46 11.32 7.86
CA VAL A 67 -3.52 12.56 7.07
C VAL A 67 -4.04 12.32 5.66
N TRP A 68 -3.57 11.26 4.98
CA TRP A 68 -4.07 10.88 3.67
C TRP A 68 -5.56 10.53 3.70
N GLY A 69 -5.99 9.74 4.68
CA GLY A 69 -7.40 9.37 4.84
C GLY A 69 -8.32 10.56 5.06
N LEU A 70 -7.91 11.52 5.90
CA LEU A 70 -8.65 12.76 6.13
C LEU A 70 -8.76 13.61 4.85
N ASP A 71 -7.65 13.85 4.15
CA ASP A 71 -7.64 14.60 2.87
C ASP A 71 -8.50 13.90 1.79
N GLU A 72 -8.46 12.57 1.70
CA GLU A 72 -9.26 11.82 0.72
C GLU A 72 -10.76 11.89 1.03
N LEU A 73 -11.15 11.82 2.31
CA LEU A 73 -12.55 11.97 2.72
C LEU A 73 -13.09 13.37 2.39
N GLU A 74 -12.30 14.42 2.62
CA GLU A 74 -12.68 15.79 2.26
C GLU A 74 -12.84 15.97 0.75
N ARG A 75 -11.86 15.51 -0.04
CA ARG A 75 -11.90 15.63 -1.50
C ARG A 75 -13.08 14.88 -2.14
N ARG A 76 -13.57 13.81 -1.51
CA ARG A 76 -14.77 13.08 -1.94
C ARG A 76 -16.07 13.71 -1.46
N GLY A 77 -16.02 14.81 -0.70
CA GLY A 77 -17.19 15.43 -0.08
C GLY A 77 -17.85 14.55 0.98
N ALA A 78 -17.07 13.65 1.61
CA ALA A 78 -17.55 12.77 2.67
C ALA A 78 -17.44 13.40 4.06
N ALA A 79 -16.58 14.40 4.23
CA ALA A 79 -16.42 15.19 5.44
C ALA A 79 -15.91 16.61 5.12
N GLU A 80 -16.00 17.52 6.08
CA GLU A 80 -15.39 18.85 6.06
C GLU A 80 -14.35 18.89 7.20
N LEU A 81 -13.09 19.22 6.90
CA LEU A 81 -12.02 19.23 7.90
C LEU A 81 -11.95 20.58 8.61
N ARG A 82 -11.57 20.57 9.89
CA ARG A 82 -11.45 21.79 10.71
C ARG A 82 -10.12 22.51 10.51
N ARG A 83 -9.13 21.86 9.89
CA ARG A 83 -7.79 22.42 9.67
C ARG A 83 -7.13 21.83 8.43
N SER A 84 -6.14 22.55 7.92
CA SER A 84 -5.23 22.02 6.90
C SER A 84 -4.22 21.07 7.52
N TRP A 85 -4.04 19.90 6.90
CA TRP A 85 -3.05 18.91 7.29
C TRP A 85 -1.71 19.04 6.55
N ALA A 86 -1.59 20.02 5.65
CA ALA A 86 -0.37 20.22 4.86
C ALA A 86 0.88 20.47 5.72
N PRO A 87 0.87 21.32 6.77
CA PRO A 87 2.05 21.50 7.62
C PRO A 87 2.46 20.22 8.33
N THR A 88 1.49 19.46 8.86
CA THR A 88 1.74 18.16 9.49
C THR A 88 2.36 17.19 8.49
N ALA A 89 1.76 17.03 7.30
CA ALA A 89 2.25 16.13 6.25
C ALA A 89 3.71 16.40 5.88
N VAL A 90 4.08 17.68 5.69
CA VAL A 90 5.44 18.10 5.35
C VAL A 90 6.42 17.82 6.51
N ALA A 91 6.01 18.08 7.76
CA ALA A 91 6.87 17.86 8.92
C ALA A 91 7.17 16.38 9.22
N LEU A 92 6.28 15.45 8.82
CA LEU A 92 6.47 14.02 9.05
C LEU A 92 7.74 13.46 8.42
N HIS A 93 8.12 13.97 7.24
CA HIS A 93 9.36 13.52 6.57
C HIS A 93 10.60 13.82 7.42
N GLY A 94 10.72 15.04 7.94
CA GLY A 94 11.84 15.42 8.82
C GLY A 94 11.88 14.61 10.11
N ARG A 95 10.71 14.31 10.70
CA ARG A 95 10.62 13.44 11.90
C ARG A 95 11.06 12.00 11.59
N TYR A 96 10.65 11.46 10.44
CA TYR A 96 10.99 10.11 10.03
C TYR A 96 12.49 9.94 9.80
N VAL A 97 13.12 10.90 9.09
CA VAL A 97 14.57 10.90 8.87
C VAL A 97 15.32 11.02 10.21
N ALA A 98 14.90 11.92 11.11
CA ALA A 98 15.56 12.11 12.40
C ALA A 98 15.42 10.90 13.34
N GLY A 99 14.32 10.16 13.26
CA GLY A 99 14.06 8.97 14.07
C GLY A 99 14.65 7.66 13.51
N SER A 100 15.07 7.66 12.24
CA SER A 100 15.57 6.44 11.58
C SER A 100 16.94 6.03 12.10
N LEU A 101 17.08 4.76 12.48
CA LEU A 101 18.37 4.16 12.82
C LEU A 101 19.09 3.74 11.52
N GLY A 102 19.81 4.68 10.91
CA GLY A 102 20.52 4.48 9.64
C GLY A 102 19.77 5.10 8.46
N ASP A 103 19.97 4.53 7.27
CA ASP A 103 19.32 5.04 6.06
C ASP A 103 17.80 4.80 6.12
N PRO A 104 16.98 5.85 5.88
CA PRO A 104 15.53 5.71 5.86
C PRO A 104 15.06 4.63 4.86
N THR A 105 14.08 3.83 5.26
CA THR A 105 13.56 2.75 4.40
C THR A 105 12.78 3.37 3.24
N PRO A 106 13.12 3.09 1.96
CA PRO A 106 12.53 3.79 0.81
C PRO A 106 11.11 3.33 0.46
N SER A 107 10.46 2.48 1.26
CA SER A 107 9.22 1.81 0.89
C SER A 107 7.98 2.71 0.87
N LEU A 108 6.93 2.27 0.16
CA LEU A 108 5.67 3.01 0.07
C LEU A 108 4.86 2.93 1.37
N PHE A 109 4.58 1.72 1.85
CA PHE A 109 3.68 1.54 3.00
C PHE A 109 4.39 1.73 4.34
N GLY A 110 5.56 1.10 4.49
CA GLY A 110 6.33 1.13 5.74
C GLY A 110 7.45 2.16 5.78
N GLY A 111 7.50 3.13 4.85
CA GLY A 111 8.70 3.92 4.63
C GLY A 111 8.50 5.31 4.07
N GLU A 112 9.63 5.90 3.70
CA GLU A 112 9.79 7.29 3.33
C GLU A 112 8.95 7.69 2.12
N SER A 113 8.78 6.79 1.14
CA SER A 113 8.07 7.12 -0.11
C SER A 113 6.60 7.44 0.11
N GLY A 114 5.92 6.74 1.03
CA GLY A 114 4.53 7.04 1.38
C GLY A 114 4.39 8.39 2.05
N ILE A 115 5.30 8.72 2.97
CA ILE A 115 5.34 10.00 3.68
C ILE A 115 5.50 11.15 2.68
N LEU A 116 6.46 11.02 1.76
CA LEU A 116 6.72 12.02 0.72
C LEU A 116 5.54 12.17 -0.25
N LEU A 117 4.90 11.07 -0.65
CA LEU A 117 3.77 11.12 -1.59
C LEU A 117 2.54 11.81 -0.99
N VAL A 118 2.31 11.64 0.32
CA VAL A 118 1.27 12.36 1.07
C VAL A 118 1.65 13.82 1.23
N ALA A 119 2.89 14.14 1.62
CA ALA A 119 3.37 15.51 1.71
C ALA A 119 3.21 16.26 0.36
N HIS A 120 3.63 15.65 -0.75
CA HIS A 120 3.47 16.21 -2.10
C HIS A 120 2.01 16.40 -2.49
N ARG A 121 1.12 15.49 -2.10
CA ARG A 121 -0.30 15.63 -2.39
C ARG A 121 -0.92 16.89 -1.75
N LEU A 122 -0.53 17.22 -0.52
CA LEU A 122 -1.11 18.32 0.24
C LEU A 122 -0.37 19.65 0.02
N ALA A 123 0.94 19.61 -0.16
CA ALA A 123 1.79 20.78 -0.41
C ALA A 123 2.96 20.39 -1.34
N PRO A 124 2.72 20.38 -2.67
CA PRO A 124 3.73 19.98 -3.66
C PRO A 124 4.95 20.90 -3.65
N GLU A 125 6.14 20.32 -3.52
CA GLU A 125 7.43 21.02 -3.56
C GLU A 125 8.50 20.18 -4.29
N ALA A 126 9.42 20.85 -4.98
CA ALA A 126 10.42 20.17 -5.84
C ALA A 126 11.33 19.20 -5.08
N TRP A 127 11.70 19.55 -3.84
CA TRP A 127 12.57 18.70 -3.02
C TRP A 127 11.92 17.35 -2.66
N GLN A 128 10.58 17.31 -2.52
CA GLN A 128 9.85 16.07 -2.24
C GLN A 128 9.92 15.14 -3.44
N GLU A 129 9.81 15.70 -4.65
CA GLU A 129 9.90 14.96 -5.89
C GLU A 129 11.30 14.37 -6.08
N ASP A 130 12.34 15.18 -5.87
CA ASP A 130 13.72 14.74 -6.01
C ASP A 130 14.06 13.65 -5.00
N ARG A 131 13.60 13.79 -3.75
CA ARG A 131 13.80 12.77 -2.71
C ARG A 131 13.01 11.50 -3.00
N LEU A 132 11.73 11.61 -3.39
CA LEU A 132 10.90 10.45 -3.71
C LEU A 132 11.47 9.68 -4.92
N LEU A 133 11.98 10.38 -5.94
CA LEU A 133 12.66 9.74 -7.07
C LEU A 133 13.91 8.97 -6.61
N ALA A 134 14.67 9.51 -5.65
CA ALA A 134 15.80 8.81 -5.05
C ALA A 134 15.36 7.54 -4.30
N CYS A 135 14.25 7.59 -3.54
CA CYS A 135 13.68 6.41 -2.88
C CYS A 135 13.29 5.34 -3.90
N VAL A 136 12.61 5.71 -5.00
CA VAL A 136 12.23 4.76 -6.07
C VAL A 136 13.46 4.06 -6.63
N ARG A 137 14.51 4.81 -6.96
CA ARG A 137 15.76 4.25 -7.51
C ARG A 137 16.50 3.37 -6.50
N ALA A 138 16.55 3.78 -5.24
CA ALA A 138 17.17 2.99 -4.18
C ALA A 138 16.47 1.64 -3.97
N ASN A 139 15.17 1.56 -4.27
CA ASN A 139 14.38 0.35 -4.05
C ASN A 139 14.44 -0.67 -5.19
N VAL A 140 15.00 -0.31 -6.36
CA VAL A 140 15.03 -1.16 -7.58
C VAL A 140 15.51 -2.58 -7.30
N ALA A 141 16.61 -2.72 -6.54
CA ALA A 141 17.24 -4.00 -6.25
C ALA A 141 16.88 -4.57 -4.87
N ASN A 142 15.86 -4.04 -4.19
CA ASN A 142 15.44 -4.52 -2.88
C ASN A 142 14.99 -6.01 -2.96
N PRO A 143 15.49 -6.90 -2.08
CA PRO A 143 15.14 -8.32 -2.12
C PRO A 143 13.70 -8.64 -1.69
N PHE A 144 12.98 -7.65 -1.15
CA PHE A 144 11.55 -7.73 -0.93
C PHE A 144 10.85 -7.39 -2.26
N TRP A 145 10.38 -8.40 -3.00
CA TRP A 145 9.68 -8.22 -4.28
C TRP A 145 8.17 -8.08 -4.06
N GLU A 146 7.74 -7.06 -3.33
CA GLU A 146 6.33 -6.86 -2.95
C GLU A 146 5.98 -5.39 -2.63
N LEU A 147 4.71 -5.12 -2.28
CA LEU A 147 4.21 -3.74 -2.14
C LEU A 147 4.64 -3.05 -0.84
N MET A 148 4.78 -3.77 0.27
CA MET A 148 4.97 -3.14 1.58
C MET A 148 6.35 -2.47 1.72
N TRP A 149 7.38 -3.17 1.25
CA TRP A 149 8.78 -2.81 1.42
C TRP A 149 9.51 -2.64 0.08
N GLY A 150 9.10 -3.41 -0.92
CA GLY A 150 9.78 -3.57 -2.20
C GLY A 150 9.57 -2.53 -3.28
N SER A 151 10.30 -2.73 -4.38
CA SER A 151 10.17 -1.91 -5.59
C SER A 151 8.75 -1.83 -6.15
N PRO A 152 7.88 -2.87 -6.09
CA PRO A 152 6.48 -2.77 -6.50
C PRO A 152 5.72 -1.63 -5.79
N GLY A 153 5.96 -1.41 -4.50
CA GLY A 153 5.36 -0.29 -3.77
C GLY A 153 5.83 1.06 -4.29
N THR A 154 7.13 1.24 -4.46
CA THR A 154 7.69 2.50 -4.99
C THR A 154 7.39 2.72 -6.47
N MET A 155 7.16 1.66 -7.24
CA MET A 155 6.63 1.75 -8.62
C MET A 155 5.26 2.42 -8.62
N LEU A 156 4.36 2.07 -7.70
CA LEU A 156 3.07 2.76 -7.58
C LEU A 156 3.25 4.25 -7.27
N ALA A 157 4.20 4.60 -6.39
CA ALA A 157 4.51 5.99 -6.10
C ALA A 157 5.01 6.74 -7.35
N ALA A 158 5.97 6.16 -8.08
CA ALA A 158 6.49 6.73 -9.33
C ALA A 158 5.38 6.93 -10.36
N GLN A 159 4.48 5.96 -10.51
CA GLN A 159 3.39 6.07 -11.46
C GLN A 159 2.38 7.16 -11.07
N VAL A 160 2.01 7.27 -9.79
CA VAL A 160 1.16 8.38 -9.31
C VAL A 160 1.82 9.72 -9.60
N MET A 161 3.13 9.83 -9.41
CA MET A 161 3.86 11.06 -9.71
C MET A 161 3.94 11.35 -11.20
N HIS A 162 4.10 10.33 -12.05
CA HIS A 162 4.01 10.49 -13.50
C HIS A 162 2.62 11.00 -13.93
N GLU A 163 1.54 10.45 -13.37
CA GLU A 163 0.18 10.89 -13.64
C GLU A 163 -0.09 12.33 -13.18
N ARG A 164 0.50 12.74 -12.04
CA ARG A 164 0.34 14.09 -11.49
C ARG A 164 1.14 15.15 -12.25
N THR A 165 2.36 14.82 -12.66
CA THR A 165 3.35 15.81 -13.16
C THR A 165 3.59 15.72 -14.66
N GLY A 166 3.30 14.58 -15.28
CA GLY A 166 3.66 14.29 -16.68
C GLY A 166 5.17 14.13 -16.90
N ALA A 167 6.01 14.20 -15.87
CA ALA A 167 7.46 14.19 -16.05
C ALA A 167 7.98 12.77 -16.37
N GLU A 168 8.80 12.67 -17.42
CA GLU A 168 9.31 11.39 -17.95
C GLU A 168 10.25 10.67 -16.97
N ARG A 169 10.96 11.41 -16.11
CA ARG A 169 11.85 10.84 -15.07
C ARG A 169 11.16 9.80 -14.18
N TRP A 170 9.85 9.96 -13.95
CA TRP A 170 9.04 9.02 -13.18
C TRP A 170 8.74 7.74 -13.96
N ALA A 171 8.44 7.86 -15.25
CA ALA A 171 8.24 6.71 -16.13
C ALA A 171 9.56 5.93 -16.31
N GLU A 172 10.69 6.61 -16.44
CA GLU A 172 12.01 5.98 -16.50
C GLU A 172 12.33 5.18 -15.23
N ALA A 173 12.17 5.78 -14.05
CA ALA A 173 12.41 5.10 -12.78
C ALA A 173 11.44 3.93 -12.54
N TRP A 174 10.19 4.07 -13.00
CA TRP A 174 9.22 2.96 -13.01
C TRP A 174 9.69 1.82 -13.91
N ARG A 175 10.16 2.11 -15.14
CA ARG A 175 10.63 1.09 -16.09
C ARG A 175 11.86 0.35 -15.57
N GLU A 176 12.79 1.05 -14.93
CA GLU A 176 13.96 0.44 -14.30
C GLU A 176 13.55 -0.60 -13.23
N SER A 177 12.61 -0.24 -12.36
CA SER A 177 12.06 -1.16 -11.37
C SER A 177 11.27 -2.31 -12.01
N ALA A 178 10.47 -2.02 -13.04
CA ALA A 178 9.68 -3.01 -13.76
C ALA A 178 10.57 -4.03 -14.49
N ASP A 179 11.67 -3.61 -15.11
CA ASP A 179 12.66 -4.48 -15.74
C ASP A 179 13.26 -5.44 -14.72
N ARG A 180 13.65 -4.91 -13.55
CA ARG A 180 14.21 -5.73 -12.48
C ARG A 180 13.20 -6.73 -11.92
N LEU A 181 11.98 -6.26 -11.64
CA LEU A 181 10.89 -7.11 -11.14
C LEU A 181 10.53 -8.21 -12.15
N TRP A 182 10.53 -7.89 -13.45
CA TRP A 182 10.28 -8.86 -14.52
C TRP A 182 11.35 -9.95 -14.60
N GLN A 183 12.63 -9.57 -14.48
CA GLN A 183 13.75 -10.52 -14.47
C GLN A 183 13.69 -11.51 -13.29
N GLU A 184 13.17 -11.07 -12.15
CA GLU A 184 13.04 -11.92 -10.97
C GLU A 184 11.77 -12.79 -10.98
N TRP A 185 10.88 -12.63 -11.96
CA TRP A 185 9.71 -13.49 -12.14
C TRP A 185 10.05 -14.78 -12.90
N ARG A 186 10.86 -15.64 -12.27
CA ARG A 186 11.47 -16.83 -12.89
C ARG A 186 10.49 -18.00 -13.05
N ASP A 187 9.61 -18.20 -12.09
CA ASP A 187 8.65 -19.30 -12.04
C ASP A 187 7.19 -18.78 -11.94
N GLU A 188 6.30 -19.49 -11.27
CA GLU A 188 4.90 -19.10 -11.13
C GLU A 188 4.73 -17.83 -10.29
N LEU A 189 5.39 -17.78 -9.12
CA LEU A 189 5.36 -16.64 -8.20
C LEU A 189 6.77 -16.09 -7.97
N TRP A 190 6.85 -14.80 -7.66
CA TRP A 190 8.06 -14.18 -7.15
C TRP A 190 8.47 -14.83 -5.82
N VAL A 191 9.75 -15.21 -5.73
CA VAL A 191 10.38 -15.67 -4.49
C VAL A 191 10.95 -14.46 -3.77
N GLN A 192 10.43 -14.15 -2.59
CA GLN A 192 10.85 -13.00 -1.81
C GLN A 192 11.67 -13.48 -0.63
N ASN A 193 12.71 -12.72 -0.27
CA ASN A 193 13.42 -12.93 0.98
C ASN A 193 12.80 -12.03 2.05
N LEU A 194 11.68 -12.42 2.66
CA LEU A 194 11.03 -11.65 3.73
C LEU A 194 11.61 -12.05 5.08
N TYR A 195 12.26 -11.11 5.76
CA TYR A 195 12.81 -11.29 7.11
C TYR A 195 13.72 -12.53 7.22
N GLY A 196 14.55 -12.78 6.21
CA GLY A 196 15.46 -13.94 6.15
C GLY A 196 14.80 -15.24 5.69
N LYS A 197 13.53 -15.22 5.30
CA LYS A 197 12.79 -16.40 4.80
C LYS A 197 12.46 -16.23 3.33
N PHE A 198 12.76 -17.27 2.56
CA PHE A 198 12.37 -17.33 1.15
C PHE A 198 10.95 -17.86 1.04
N VAL A 199 10.02 -17.02 0.58
CA VAL A 199 8.59 -17.32 0.53
C VAL A 199 7.97 -16.92 -0.81
N GLN A 200 6.89 -17.60 -1.17
CA GLN A 200 6.06 -17.30 -2.34
C GLN A 200 4.63 -17.03 -1.88
N VAL A 201 4.21 -15.77 -1.93
CA VAL A 201 2.93 -15.27 -1.41
C VAL A 201 2.03 -14.87 -2.58
N LEU A 202 0.74 -15.20 -2.49
CA LEU A 202 -0.22 -14.91 -3.55
C LEU A 202 -0.80 -13.51 -3.44
N GLY A 203 -1.12 -13.08 -2.21
CA GLY A 203 -1.87 -11.86 -1.97
C GLY A 203 -1.14 -10.57 -2.34
N PRO A 204 -1.84 -9.42 -2.34
CA PRO A 204 -1.31 -8.17 -2.83
C PRO A 204 -0.24 -7.54 -1.95
N ALA A 205 -0.38 -7.59 -0.63
CA ALA A 205 0.53 -6.88 0.28
C ALA A 205 1.98 -7.34 0.08
N HIS A 206 2.18 -8.67 0.11
CA HIS A 206 3.48 -9.28 0.13
C HIS A 206 3.72 -10.19 -1.07
N GLY A 207 3.10 -9.99 -2.24
CA GLY A 207 3.28 -10.99 -3.29
C GLY A 207 2.61 -10.76 -4.63
N PHE A 208 2.23 -11.88 -5.22
CA PHE A 208 1.94 -12.02 -6.65
C PHE A 208 0.93 -11.01 -7.18
N VAL A 209 -0.23 -10.90 -6.56
CA VAL A 209 -1.31 -10.01 -7.02
C VAL A 209 -0.86 -8.55 -6.98
N GLY A 210 -0.06 -8.16 -5.99
CA GLY A 210 0.44 -6.80 -5.83
C GLY A 210 1.46 -6.45 -6.90
N ASN A 211 2.33 -7.41 -7.24
CA ASN A 211 3.31 -7.26 -8.32
C ASN A 211 2.62 -7.16 -9.68
N VAL A 212 1.62 -8.01 -9.92
CA VAL A 212 0.79 -7.93 -11.14
C VAL A 212 0.09 -6.58 -11.22
N TYR A 213 -0.50 -6.09 -10.12
CA TYR A 213 -1.12 -4.77 -10.08
C TYR A 213 -0.13 -3.65 -10.40
N ALA A 214 1.05 -3.64 -9.77
CA ALA A 214 2.09 -2.63 -10.00
C ALA A 214 2.58 -2.61 -11.45
N LEU A 215 2.69 -3.78 -12.11
CA LEU A 215 3.07 -3.90 -13.51
C LEU A 215 1.93 -3.55 -14.48
N ALA A 216 0.68 -3.88 -14.13
CA ALA A 216 -0.48 -3.70 -14.99
C ALA A 216 -1.07 -2.29 -14.94
N ARG A 217 -0.85 -1.55 -13.84
CA ARG A 217 -1.43 -0.22 -13.63
C ARG A 217 -0.92 0.77 -14.69
N GLY A 218 -1.83 1.54 -15.27
CA GLY A 218 -1.52 2.53 -16.31
C GLY A 218 -1.01 1.92 -17.61
N GLN A 219 -0.27 2.71 -18.40
CA GLN A 219 0.18 2.35 -19.76
C GLN A 219 1.71 2.32 -19.92
N LEU A 220 2.46 2.23 -18.82
CA LEU A 220 3.92 2.26 -18.85
C LEU A 220 4.56 0.93 -19.29
N LEU A 221 3.87 -0.19 -19.07
CA LEU A 221 4.29 -1.50 -19.56
C LEU A 221 3.94 -1.65 -21.05
N ASP A 222 4.92 -2.08 -21.85
CA ASP A 222 4.72 -2.33 -23.28
C ASP A 222 3.70 -3.44 -23.56
N ASN A 223 3.09 -3.40 -24.75
CA ASN A 223 2.00 -4.30 -25.12
C ASN A 223 2.41 -5.78 -25.12
N GLN A 224 3.66 -6.10 -25.46
CA GLN A 224 4.14 -7.49 -25.48
C GLN A 224 4.22 -8.04 -24.05
N ARG A 225 4.89 -7.30 -23.15
CA ARG A 225 4.97 -7.68 -21.73
C ARG A 225 3.61 -7.65 -21.06
N ARG A 226 2.73 -6.71 -21.40
CA ARG A 226 1.35 -6.69 -20.89
C ARG A 226 0.59 -7.95 -21.26
N GLY A 227 0.63 -8.37 -22.52
CA GLY A 227 -0.02 -9.60 -22.95
C GLY A 227 0.55 -10.85 -22.25
N GLU A 228 1.85 -10.89 -21.96
CA GLU A 228 2.46 -11.98 -21.20
C GLU A 228 2.09 -11.94 -19.71
N LEU A 229 2.06 -10.74 -19.11
CA LEU A 229 1.63 -10.52 -17.73
C LEU A 229 0.21 -11.05 -17.53
N GLU A 230 -0.72 -10.68 -18.41
CA GLU A 230 -2.12 -11.13 -18.36
C GLU A 230 -2.24 -12.64 -18.48
N ARG A 231 -1.55 -13.25 -19.46
CA ARG A 231 -1.56 -14.72 -19.64
C ARG A 231 -1.07 -15.45 -18.40
N ARG A 232 0.09 -15.07 -17.87
CA ARG A 232 0.68 -15.70 -16.68
C ARG A 232 -0.16 -15.43 -15.43
N ALA A 233 -0.67 -14.21 -15.26
CA ALA A 233 -1.55 -13.83 -14.14
C ALA A 233 -2.81 -14.70 -14.08
N VAL A 234 -3.50 -14.84 -15.22
CA VAL A 234 -4.71 -15.67 -15.32
C VAL A 234 -4.38 -17.14 -15.04
N ALA A 235 -3.27 -17.65 -15.57
CA ALA A 235 -2.85 -19.04 -15.35
C ALA A 235 -2.59 -19.33 -13.85
N VAL A 236 -1.82 -18.48 -13.18
CA VAL A 236 -1.50 -18.62 -11.74
C VAL A 236 -2.77 -18.49 -10.91
N ALA A 237 -3.60 -17.46 -11.15
CA ALA A 237 -4.85 -17.26 -10.41
C ALA A 237 -5.81 -18.45 -10.60
N ALA A 238 -5.94 -18.99 -11.81
CA ALA A 238 -6.80 -20.13 -12.08
C ALA A 238 -6.30 -21.43 -11.43
N ARG A 239 -4.98 -21.65 -11.43
CA ARG A 239 -4.30 -22.83 -10.86
C ARG A 239 -4.46 -22.91 -9.35
N HIS A 240 -4.31 -21.79 -8.64
CA HIS A 240 -4.35 -21.77 -7.17
C HIS A 240 -5.72 -21.47 -6.57
N ALA A 241 -6.75 -21.24 -7.40
CA ALA A 241 -8.11 -21.03 -6.94
C ALA A 241 -8.70 -22.30 -6.31
N GLN A 242 -9.04 -22.20 -5.03
CA GLN A 242 -9.88 -23.17 -4.32
C GLN A 242 -11.34 -22.81 -4.59
N ARG A 243 -12.12 -23.75 -5.13
CA ARG A 243 -13.51 -23.51 -5.55
C ARG A 243 -14.47 -24.39 -4.78
N ALA A 244 -15.58 -23.80 -4.34
CA ALA A 244 -16.70 -24.50 -3.72
C ALA A 244 -17.97 -23.66 -3.90
N ASP A 245 -19.10 -24.30 -4.22
CA ASP A 245 -20.42 -23.66 -4.29
C ASP A 245 -20.49 -22.39 -5.17
N GLY A 246 -19.77 -22.39 -6.30
CA GLY A 246 -19.71 -21.25 -7.23
C GLY A 246 -18.83 -20.09 -6.76
N LEU A 247 -18.17 -20.22 -5.61
CA LEU A 247 -17.24 -19.24 -5.04
C LEU A 247 -15.79 -19.69 -5.24
N ALA A 248 -14.86 -18.74 -5.10
CA ALA A 248 -13.42 -18.97 -5.16
C ALA A 248 -12.68 -18.29 -4.00
N GLN A 249 -11.60 -18.94 -3.54
CA GLN A 249 -10.66 -18.43 -2.56
C GLN A 249 -9.24 -18.78 -2.97
N TRP A 250 -8.26 -17.98 -2.53
CA TRP A 250 -6.85 -18.25 -2.74
C TRP A 250 -6.13 -18.46 -1.40
N PRO A 251 -5.19 -19.43 -1.33
CA PRO A 251 -4.35 -19.57 -0.15
C PRO A 251 -3.41 -18.37 -0.01
N PRO A 252 -2.92 -18.06 1.20
CA PRO A 252 -2.01 -16.93 1.41
C PRO A 252 -0.67 -17.13 0.67
N SER A 253 -0.17 -18.36 0.61
CA SER A 253 1.10 -18.74 -0.01
C SER A 253 1.01 -20.14 -0.61
N LEU A 254 2.08 -20.60 -1.26
CA LEU A 254 2.20 -22.00 -1.71
C LEU A 254 2.35 -22.98 -0.55
N GLU A 255 2.87 -22.52 0.59
CA GLU A 255 2.96 -23.33 1.79
C GLU A 255 1.60 -23.40 2.51
N PRO A 256 1.29 -24.52 3.19
CA PRO A 256 0.05 -24.61 3.97
C PRO A 256 -0.02 -23.50 5.02
N GLY A 257 -1.11 -22.74 4.99
CA GLY A 257 -1.37 -21.64 5.92
C GLY A 257 -2.84 -21.58 6.31
N ARG A 258 -3.15 -20.74 7.31
CA ARG A 258 -4.55 -20.45 7.65
C ARG A 258 -5.20 -19.69 6.50
N ILE A 259 -6.40 -20.10 6.10
CA ILE A 259 -7.19 -19.39 5.11
C ILE A 259 -7.50 -18.00 5.64
N ARG A 260 -7.35 -16.99 4.78
CA ARG A 260 -7.67 -15.59 5.06
C ARG A 260 -8.63 -15.09 3.99
N THR A 261 -9.54 -14.20 4.39
CA THR A 261 -10.44 -13.49 3.48
C THR A 261 -10.23 -12.00 3.70
N GLN A 262 -9.02 -11.54 3.40
CA GLN A 262 -8.57 -10.18 3.67
C GLN A 262 -7.94 -9.62 2.40
N TRP A 263 -7.84 -8.30 2.29
CA TRP A 263 -7.12 -7.68 1.18
C TRP A 263 -5.70 -8.23 1.06
N CYS A 264 -4.94 -8.33 2.15
CA CYS A 264 -3.55 -8.79 2.10
C CYS A 264 -3.40 -10.26 1.67
N HIS A 265 -4.39 -11.11 1.94
CA HIS A 265 -4.39 -12.54 1.62
C HIS A 265 -5.82 -13.06 1.43
N GLY A 266 -6.10 -13.54 0.21
CA GLY A 266 -7.37 -14.15 -0.15
C GLY A 266 -8.13 -13.35 -1.22
N ALA A 267 -9.36 -13.78 -1.49
CA ALA A 267 -10.21 -13.29 -2.56
C ALA A 267 -10.48 -11.77 -2.60
N PRO A 268 -10.50 -11.02 -1.47
CA PRO A 268 -10.72 -9.57 -1.54
C PRO A 268 -9.59 -8.76 -2.19
N GLY A 269 -8.37 -9.32 -2.26
CA GLY A 269 -7.19 -8.69 -2.87
C GLY A 269 -6.97 -9.14 -4.30
#